data_AF-A0A150R4B8-F1
#
_entry.id   AF-A0A150R4B8-F1
#
_cell.length_a   1.000
_cell.length_b   1.000
_cell.length_c   1.000
_cell.angle_alpha   90.00
_cell.angle_beta   90.00
_cell.angle_gamma   90.00
#
_symmetry.space_group_name_H-M   'P 1'
#
loop_
_entity.id
_entity.type
_entity.pdbx_description
1 polymer ?
#
loop_
_entity_poly.entity_id
_entity_poly.type
_entity_poly.pdbx_seq_one_letter_code
_entity_poly.pdbx_strand_id
1 'polypeptide(L)'
;MDRKVALVLGGLVLGAAFALATGRVRAQGTAQSAPTPRWEQDCEQTHGVDEARAVAKARGESGWELVALDAGVMCFKRLVPAPPKPAEPWPGY
;
A
#
# COMPACT_ATOMS: atom_id res chain seq x y z
N MET A 1 -24.93 45.26 8.36
CA MET A 1 -24.10 44.45 7.44
C MET A 1 -23.08 43.73 8.30
N ASP A 2 -23.44 42.52 8.70
CA ASP A 2 -23.27 42.04 10.06
C ASP A 2 -22.36 40.82 10.12
N ARG A 3 -21.26 40.96 10.87
CA ARG A 3 -20.45 39.94 11.56
C ARG A 3 -19.83 38.80 10.74
N LYS A 4 -20.53 38.25 9.75
CA LYS A 4 -20.10 37.18 8.85
C LYS A 4 -18.94 37.63 7.94
N VAL A 5 -19.00 38.86 7.42
CA VAL A 5 -17.96 39.42 6.53
C VAL A 5 -16.65 39.65 7.28
N ALA A 6 -16.71 40.10 8.54
CA ALA A 6 -15.54 40.33 9.37
C ALA A 6 -14.82 39.02 9.75
N LEU A 7 -15.57 37.93 10.01
CA LEU A 7 -15.00 36.62 10.33
C LEU A 7 -14.29 35.97 9.13
N VAL A 8 -14.86 36.11 7.93
CA VAL A 8 -14.25 35.58 6.70
C VAL A 8 -12.96 36.31 6.35
N LEU A 9 -12.94 37.65 6.49
CA LEU A 9 -11.73 38.44 6.24
C LEU A 9 -10.65 38.20 7.31
N GLY A 10 -11.02 38.02 8.58
CA GLY A 10 -10.08 37.69 9.65
C GLY A 10 -9.41 36.32 9.47
N GLY A 11 -10.16 35.31 9.00
CA GLY A 11 -9.61 33.99 8.70
C GLY A 11 -8.63 33.98 7.53
N LEU A 12 -8.90 34.79 6.49
CA LEU A 12 -8.08 34.86 5.29
C LEU A 12 -6.69 35.47 5.57
N VAL A 13 -6.63 36.48 6.43
CA VAL A 13 -5.36 37.17 6.77
C VAL A 13 -4.47 36.31 7.67
N LEU A 14 -5.05 35.51 8.58
CA LEU A 14 -4.26 34.62 9.45
C LEU A 14 -3.64 33.43 8.68
N GLY A 15 -4.32 32.92 7.66
CA GLY A 15 -3.82 31.81 6.84
C GLY A 15 -2.59 32.18 5.99
N ALA A 16 -2.51 33.42 5.50
CA ALA A 16 -1.39 33.88 4.68
C ALA A 16 -0.09 34.06 5.49
N ALA A 17 -0.19 34.43 6.77
CA ALA A 17 0.98 34.59 7.63
C ALA A 17 1.65 33.25 7.98
N PHE A 18 0.88 32.16 8.09
CA PHE A 18 1.43 30.83 8.38
C PHE A 18 2.10 30.18 7.17
N ALA A 19 1.66 30.49 5.94
CA ALA A 19 2.24 29.93 4.73
C ALA A 19 3.66 30.46 4.41
N LEU A 20 4.04 31.63 4.94
CA LEU A 20 5.37 32.21 4.73
C LEU A 20 6.42 31.71 5.73
N ALA A 21 5.99 31.05 6.83
CA ALA A 21 6.88 30.53 7.86
C ALA A 21 7.37 29.10 7.58
N THR A 22 6.83 28.41 6.58
CA THR A 22 7.31 27.07 6.19
C THR A 22 8.57 27.21 5.35
N GLY A 23 9.72 27.32 6.02
CA GLY A 23 11.03 27.19 5.39
C GLY A 23 11.12 25.92 4.55
N ARG A 24 11.86 25.97 3.43
CA ARG A 24 12.04 24.83 2.53
C ARG A 24 12.73 23.68 3.27
N VAL A 25 11.94 22.74 3.78
CA VAL A 25 12.45 21.47 4.31
C VAL A 25 12.85 20.62 3.11
N ARG A 26 14.16 20.35 2.95
CA ARG A 26 14.62 19.32 2.03
C ARG A 26 14.44 17.97 2.72
N ALA A 27 13.63 17.11 2.11
CA ALA A 27 13.57 15.71 2.51
C ALA A 27 14.96 15.10 2.30
N GLN A 28 15.65 14.78 3.39
CA GLN A 28 16.92 14.09 3.34
C GLN A 28 16.61 12.61 3.08
N GLY A 29 16.84 12.16 1.84
CA GLY A 29 16.63 10.77 1.46
C GLY A 29 17.53 9.87 2.28
N THR A 30 16.96 9.16 3.27
CA THR A 30 17.68 8.14 4.01
C THR A 30 17.96 6.96 3.07
N ALA A 31 19.20 6.48 3.14
CA ALA A 31 19.78 5.25 2.59
C ALA A 31 18.86 4.29 1.82
N GLN A 32 19.40 3.77 0.71
CA GLN A 32 18.90 2.66 -0.11
C GLN A 32 17.92 1.77 0.67
N SER A 33 16.62 1.96 0.44
CA SER A 33 15.57 1.22 1.14
C SER A 33 15.86 -0.27 1.00
N ALA A 34 15.96 -0.97 2.13
CA ALA A 34 15.99 -2.43 2.11
C ALA A 34 14.84 -2.93 1.21
N PRO A 35 15.01 -4.04 0.47
CA PRO A 35 13.96 -4.54 -0.39
C PRO A 35 12.70 -4.76 0.43
N THR A 36 11.69 -3.93 0.20
CA THR A 36 10.42 -4.08 0.89
C THR A 36 9.78 -5.38 0.40
N PRO A 37 9.29 -6.25 1.32
CA PRO A 37 8.57 -7.44 0.92
C PRO A 37 7.39 -7.02 0.03
N ARG A 38 7.37 -7.54 -1.19
CA ARG A 38 6.27 -7.28 -2.12
C ARG A 38 5.19 -8.31 -1.86
N TRP A 39 3.96 -7.85 -1.79
CA TRP A 39 2.79 -8.69 -1.61
C TRP A 39 2.01 -8.75 -2.92
N GLU A 40 1.44 -9.91 -3.21
CA GLU A 40 0.41 -10.07 -4.22
C GLU A 40 -0.91 -10.48 -3.57
N GLN A 41 -2.00 -10.00 -4.16
CA GLN A 41 -3.36 -10.31 -3.75
C GLN A 41 -4.14 -10.82 -4.97
N ASP A 42 -4.93 -11.85 -4.77
CA ASP A 42 -5.80 -12.42 -5.79
C ASP A 42 -7.16 -12.73 -5.18
N CYS A 43 -8.24 -12.44 -5.91
CA CYS A 43 -9.60 -12.65 -5.46
C CYS A 43 -10.40 -13.42 -6.51
N GLU A 44 -11.10 -14.47 -6.09
CA GLU A 44 -11.92 -15.28 -6.97
C GLU A 44 -13.33 -15.49 -6.41
N GLN A 45 -14.31 -15.55 -7.31
CA GLN A 45 -15.70 -15.84 -6.97
C GLN A 45 -15.88 -17.36 -6.83
N THR A 46 -16.63 -17.77 -5.81
CA THR A 46 -17.02 -19.16 -5.58
C THR A 46 -18.54 -19.24 -5.42
N HIS A 47 -19.12 -20.37 -5.82
CA HIS A 47 -20.57 -20.57 -5.90
C HIS A 47 -21.06 -21.71 -5.00
N GLY A 48 -20.33 -22.03 -3.94
CA GLY A 48 -20.74 -23.02 -2.95
C GLY A 48 -19.67 -23.29 -1.91
N VAL A 49 -20.08 -23.90 -0.79
CA VAL A 49 -19.17 -24.20 0.33
C VAL A 49 -18.11 -25.22 -0.05
N ASP A 50 -18.47 -26.25 -0.83
CA ASP A 50 -17.52 -27.30 -1.25
C ASP A 50 -16.45 -26.76 -2.19
N GLU A 51 -16.85 -25.90 -3.14
CA GLU A 51 -15.93 -25.20 -4.04
C GLU A 51 -15.01 -24.27 -3.25
N ALA A 52 -15.57 -23.40 -2.39
CA ALA A 52 -14.80 -22.50 -1.55
C ALA A 52 -13.78 -23.26 -0.67
N ARG A 53 -14.18 -24.41 -0.13
CA ARG A 53 -13.29 -25.29 0.64
C ARG A 53 -12.15 -25.86 -0.21
N ALA A 54 -12.46 -26.33 -1.41
CA ALA A 54 -11.46 -26.87 -2.34
C ALA A 54 -10.45 -25.79 -2.76
N VAL A 55 -10.94 -24.60 -3.11
CA VAL A 55 -10.13 -23.44 -3.47
C VAL A 55 -9.24 -23.01 -2.31
N ALA A 56 -9.78 -22.83 -1.10
CA ALA A 56 -9.01 -22.43 0.06
C ALA A 56 -7.89 -23.43 0.37
N LYS A 57 -8.17 -24.73 0.26
CA LYS A 57 -7.16 -25.78 0.46
C LYS A 57 -6.03 -25.68 -0.58
N ALA A 58 -6.37 -25.63 -1.86
CA ALA A 58 -5.39 -25.56 -2.94
C ALA A 58 -4.52 -24.29 -2.86
N ARG A 59 -5.13 -23.15 -2.54
CA ARG A 59 -4.44 -21.87 -2.32
C ARG A 59 -3.48 -21.97 -1.12
N GLY A 60 -3.94 -22.51 0.00
CA GLY A 60 -3.11 -22.73 1.20
C GLY A 60 -1.89 -23.60 0.94
N GLU A 61 -2.05 -24.70 0.20
CA GLU A 61 -0.93 -25.58 -0.22
C GLU A 61 0.07 -24.83 -1.14
N SER A 62 -0.39 -23.82 -1.87
CA SER A 62 0.43 -22.97 -2.75
C SER A 62 1.01 -21.74 -2.04
N GLY A 63 0.92 -21.67 -0.71
CA GLY A 63 1.47 -20.59 0.11
C GLY A 63 0.63 -19.30 0.14
N TRP A 64 -0.62 -19.35 -0.31
CA TRP A 64 -1.56 -18.25 -0.17
C TRP A 64 -2.28 -18.28 1.19
N GLU A 65 -2.51 -17.11 1.76
CA GLU A 65 -3.28 -16.91 2.99
C GLU A 65 -4.63 -16.28 2.66
N LEU A 66 -5.73 -16.88 3.13
CA LEU A 66 -7.07 -16.30 3.00
C LEU A 66 -7.19 -15.09 3.93
N VAL A 67 -7.57 -13.93 3.38
CA VAL A 67 -7.68 -12.66 4.13
C VAL A 67 -9.10 -12.12 4.20
N ALA A 68 -9.96 -12.47 3.25
CA ALA A 68 -11.37 -12.09 3.27
C ALA A 68 -12.23 -13.13 2.55
N LEU A 69 -13.45 -13.30 3.07
CA LEU A 69 -14.53 -14.04 2.45
C LEU A 69 -15.80 -13.18 2.60
N ASP A 70 -16.29 -12.62 1.50
CA ASP A 70 -17.49 -11.79 1.49
C ASP A 70 -18.27 -11.99 0.19
N ALA A 71 -19.61 -12.09 0.28
CA ALA A 71 -20.49 -12.29 -0.88
C ALA A 71 -20.06 -13.41 -1.86
N GLY A 72 -19.45 -14.49 -1.35
CA GLY A 72 -18.93 -15.60 -2.16
C GLY A 72 -17.59 -15.32 -2.85
N VAL A 73 -16.98 -14.15 -2.64
CA VAL A 73 -15.64 -13.81 -3.11
C VAL A 73 -14.62 -14.18 -2.05
N MET A 74 -13.61 -14.93 -2.43
CA MET A 74 -12.46 -15.29 -1.59
C MET A 74 -11.25 -14.49 -2.03
N CYS A 75 -10.67 -13.71 -1.13
CA CYS A 75 -9.44 -12.96 -1.39
C CYS A 75 -8.27 -13.56 -0.60
N PHE A 76 -7.15 -13.73 -1.30
CA PHE A 76 -5.93 -14.31 -0.79
C PHE A 76 -4.76 -13.36 -0.94
N LYS A 77 -3.78 -13.43 -0.04
CA LYS A 77 -2.48 -12.75 -0.18
C LYS A 77 -1.32 -13.73 -0.13
N ARG A 78 -0.20 -13.39 -0.76
CA ARG A 78 1.11 -14.00 -0.44
C ARG A 78 2.27 -13.07 -0.72
N LEU A 79 3.43 -13.43 -0.18
CA LEU A 79 4.68 -12.77 -0.51
C LEU A 79 5.10 -13.13 -1.94
N VAL A 80 5.41 -12.11 -2.74
CA VAL A 80 6.06 -12.27 -4.03
C VAL A 80 7.51 -12.67 -3.78
N PRO A 81 7.99 -13.81 -4.33
CA PRO A 81 9.39 -14.18 -4.24
C PRO A 81 10.29 -13.04 -4.73
N ALA A 82 11.38 -12.79 -4.00
CA ALA A 82 12.38 -11.84 -4.47
C ALA A 82 12.93 -12.30 -5.83
N PRO A 83 13.14 -11.37 -6.79
CA PRO A 83 13.83 -11.72 -8.01
C PRO A 83 15.18 -12.39 -7.68
N PRO A 84 15.63 -13.37 -8.48
CA PRO A 84 16.95 -13.94 -8.30
C PRO A 84 17.99 -12.81 -8.33
N LYS A 85 18.94 -12.84 -7.38
CA LYS A 85 20.03 -11.87 -7.39
C LYS A 85 20.78 -12.01 -8.73
N PRO A 86 21.15 -10.90 -9.39
CA PRO A 86 22.04 -10.95 -10.53
C PRO A 86 23.28 -11.77 -10.15
N ALA A 87 23.70 -12.69 -11.02
CA ALA A 87 24.94 -13.41 -10.82
C ALA A 87 26.07 -12.40 -10.65
N GLU A 88 26.90 -12.61 -9.63
CA GLU A 88 28.08 -11.78 -9.41
C GLU A 88 28.95 -11.86 -10.68
N PRO A 89 29.33 -10.72 -11.29
CA PRO A 89 30.17 -10.75 -12.48
C PRO A 89 31.45 -11.53 -12.17
N TRP A 90 31.74 -12.55 -12.99
CA TRP A 90 32.97 -13.33 -12.86
C TRP A 90 34.19 -12.38 -12.85
N PRO A 91 35.07 -12.47 -11.84
CA PRO A 91 36.25 -11.62 -11.78
C PRO A 91 37.30 -12.15 -12.77
N GLY A 92 37.23 -11.65 -14.01
CA GLY A 92 38.37 -11.63 -14.92
C GLY A 92 38.41 -12.73 -15.99
N TYR A 93 38.45 -12.25 -17.23
CA TYR A 93 39.48 -12.61 -18.22
C TYR A 93 40.02 -11.32 -18.83
#